data_AF-T0YIM3-F1
#
_entry.id   AF-T0YIM3-F1
#
_cell.length_a   1.000
_cell.length_b   1.000
_cell.length_c   1.000
_cell.angle_alpha   90.00
_cell.angle_beta   90.00
_cell.angle_gamma   90.00
#
_symmetry.space_group_name_H-M   'P 1'
#
loop_
_entity.id
_entity.type
_entity.pdbx_description
1 polymer ?
#
loop_
_entity_poly.entity_id
_entity_poly.type
_entity_poly.pdbx_seq_one_letter_code
_entity_poly.pdbx_strand_id
1 'polypeptide(L)'
;MKAGLEIHQQLAVGKLFCACPAELSEEVLGSFDRSLRASSGENRVVDPAAALQASRGLVYRYEVVPPSCLVDMDEEPPSPLNPDALDTALTMALLLDATPVDEVVVMRKIVVDGSTTTGFQRTALIATGGHLEIRGRRYGIESICLEEDAGRKIAERPGGVTYRLDRLGIPLIEIATAPDITDGVEAREVAEEIGSLLRATGRVRRGIGTIREDLNVSIEGGRRIEIKGVQELRRIQEFAEREVQRQEFLLGLREALRRRSAHVPAPTWRDVSDLFRDVTAGPLAAVRTSGAVVGALVLPGVRRAPALAGRAGGAAGPRTGGPGPGGRSRGPAPLGRTAGSRGGRSPRRGDPARPRPHG
;
A
#
# COMPACT_ATOMS: atom_id res chain seq x y z
N MET A 1 -8.20 4.53 -19.31
CA MET A 1 -7.98 4.34 -17.87
C MET A 1 -8.93 5.27 -17.12
N LYS A 2 -9.26 4.95 -15.87
CA LYS A 2 -9.98 5.82 -14.93
C LYS A 2 -9.21 5.81 -13.61
N ALA A 3 -8.90 6.99 -13.08
CA ALA A 3 -8.18 7.14 -11.84
C ALA A 3 -8.74 8.25 -10.94
N GLY A 4 -8.46 8.13 -9.65
CA GLY A 4 -8.74 9.14 -8.62
C GLY A 4 -7.60 9.16 -7.59
N LEU A 5 -7.49 10.25 -6.86
CA LEU A 5 -6.49 10.50 -5.84
C LEU A 5 -7.14 10.71 -4.49
N GLU A 6 -6.47 10.26 -3.44
CA GLU A 6 -6.81 10.54 -2.05
C GLU A 6 -5.56 11.10 -1.37
N ILE A 7 -5.57 12.40 -1.10
CA ILE A 7 -4.41 13.16 -0.62
C ILE A 7 -4.61 13.49 0.85
N HIS A 8 -3.70 13.00 1.71
CA HIS A 8 -3.67 13.31 3.13
C HIS A 8 -2.49 14.25 3.41
N GLN A 9 -2.75 15.42 3.99
CA GLN A 9 -1.73 16.42 4.29
C GLN A 9 -1.81 16.84 5.76
N GLN A 10 -0.70 16.76 6.47
CA GLN A 10 -0.62 17.28 7.84
C GLN A 10 -0.65 18.81 7.86
N LEU A 11 -1.41 19.38 8.78
CA LEU A 11 -1.48 20.82 9.02
C LEU A 11 -0.43 21.26 10.04
N ALA A 12 0.13 22.45 9.84
CA ALA A 12 1.15 23.06 10.70
C ALA A 12 0.53 23.91 11.81
N VAL A 13 -0.45 23.33 12.51
CA VAL A 13 -1.17 23.93 13.65
C VAL A 13 -1.09 22.96 14.84
N GLY A 14 -1.66 23.32 15.99
CA GLY A 14 -1.73 22.42 17.16
C GLY A 14 -2.49 21.11 16.86
N LYS A 15 -2.44 20.14 17.79
CA LYS A 15 -3.21 18.90 17.66
C LYS A 15 -4.72 19.18 17.52
N LEU A 16 -5.44 18.25 16.89
CA LEU A 16 -6.81 18.46 16.41
C LEU A 16 -7.84 18.51 17.56
N PHE A 17 -7.60 17.77 18.63
CA PHE A 17 -8.55 17.58 19.74
C PHE A 17 -7.92 17.77 21.12
N CYS A 18 -6.78 18.45 21.21
CA CYS A 18 -6.16 18.87 22.46
C CYS A 18 -5.26 20.09 22.25
N ALA A 19 -4.80 20.72 23.34
CA ALA A 19 -3.98 21.93 23.28
C ALA A 19 -2.49 21.66 23.01
N CYS A 20 -2.10 20.41 22.75
CA CYS A 20 -0.71 20.06 22.55
C CYS A 20 -0.13 20.60 21.24
N PRO A 21 1.16 20.95 21.21
CA PRO A 21 1.85 21.30 19.97
C PRO A 21 1.98 20.07 19.07
N ALA A 22 1.93 20.27 17.75
CA ALA A 22 2.14 19.24 16.75
C ALA A 22 3.63 19.01 16.46
N GLU A 23 4.43 18.70 17.48
CA GLU A 23 5.87 18.50 17.35
C GLU A 23 6.25 17.04 17.50
N LEU A 24 7.30 16.61 16.80
CA LEU A 24 7.85 15.27 16.96
C LEU A 24 8.96 15.30 18.01
N SER A 25 9.05 14.25 18.82
CA SER A 25 10.07 14.14 19.84
C SER A 25 10.72 12.76 19.84
N GLU A 26 12.02 12.75 20.14
CA GLU A 26 12.79 11.54 20.40
C GLU A 26 12.99 11.29 21.90
N GLU A 27 12.61 12.25 22.76
CA GLU A 27 12.62 12.09 24.21
C GLU A 27 11.40 11.31 24.67
N VAL A 28 11.63 10.19 25.34
CA VAL A 28 10.58 9.33 25.93
C VAL A 28 10.51 9.58 27.42
N LEU A 29 9.37 10.08 27.88
CA LEU A 29 9.08 10.37 29.29
C LEU A 29 8.60 9.13 30.05
N GLY A 30 7.94 8.23 29.34
CA GLY A 30 7.38 7.01 29.91
C GLY A 30 6.67 6.17 28.86
N SER A 31 6.06 5.07 29.28
CA SER A 31 5.26 4.23 28.39
C SER A 31 4.18 3.47 29.15
N PHE A 32 3.12 3.09 28.44
CA PHE A 32 2.07 2.22 28.95
C PHE A 32 1.65 1.22 27.88
N ASP A 33 1.09 0.09 28.31
CA ASP A 33 0.66 -0.99 27.43
C ASP A 33 -0.88 -1.07 27.41
N ARG A 34 -1.48 -1.28 26.23
CA ARG A 34 -2.92 -1.53 26.07
C ARG A 34 -3.20 -2.70 25.12
N SER A 35 -4.38 -3.28 25.26
CA SER A 35 -4.94 -4.22 24.31
C SER A 35 -6.29 -3.71 23.82
N LEU A 36 -6.43 -3.57 22.50
CA LEU A 36 -7.70 -3.20 21.89
C LEU A 36 -8.61 -4.43 21.80
N ARG A 37 -9.91 -4.23 22.03
CA ARG A 37 -10.94 -5.28 21.93
C ARG A 37 -11.89 -4.94 20.81
N ALA A 38 -12.32 -5.95 20.06
CA ALA A 38 -13.38 -5.78 19.09
C ALA A 38 -14.71 -5.59 19.84
N SER A 39 -15.45 -4.55 19.48
CA SER A 39 -16.79 -4.29 20.00
C SER A 39 -17.84 -4.77 19.00
N SER A 40 -18.98 -5.24 19.51
CA SER A 40 -20.14 -5.58 18.68
C SER A 40 -21.00 -4.33 18.46
N GLY A 41 -21.47 -4.14 17.23
CA GLY A 41 -22.48 -3.11 16.96
C GLY A 41 -23.85 -3.44 17.58
N GLU A 42 -24.84 -2.59 17.34
CA GLU A 42 -26.23 -2.77 17.80
C GLU A 42 -26.80 -4.14 17.41
N ASN A 43 -26.44 -4.63 16.23
CA ASN A 43 -26.87 -5.94 15.72
C ASN A 43 -26.10 -7.13 16.34
N ARG A 44 -25.28 -6.89 17.38
CA ARG A 44 -24.37 -7.88 18.01
C ARG A 44 -23.38 -8.54 17.06
N VAL A 45 -23.21 -8.00 15.86
CA VAL A 45 -22.22 -8.44 14.89
C VAL A 45 -20.93 -7.67 15.14
N VAL A 46 -19.82 -8.40 15.21
CA VAL A 46 -18.47 -7.85 15.29
C VAL A 46 -17.92 -7.77 13.88
N ASP A 47 -17.25 -6.66 13.56
CA ASP A 47 -16.53 -6.54 12.30
C ASP A 47 -15.49 -7.68 12.15
N PRO A 48 -15.49 -8.44 11.04
CA PRO A 48 -14.58 -9.57 10.87
C PRO A 48 -13.10 -9.21 10.93
N ALA A 49 -12.71 -8.02 10.45
CA ALA A 49 -11.32 -7.58 10.51
C ALA A 49 -10.92 -7.21 11.94
N ALA A 50 -11.81 -6.54 12.68
CA ALA A 50 -11.63 -6.28 14.10
C ALA A 50 -11.54 -7.57 14.92
N ALA A 51 -12.40 -8.55 14.66
CA ALA A 51 -12.37 -9.87 15.30
C ALA A 51 -11.07 -10.62 15.01
N LEU A 52 -10.62 -10.62 13.73
CA LEU A 52 -9.37 -11.23 13.34
C LEU A 52 -8.17 -10.57 14.03
N GLN A 53 -8.15 -9.24 14.08
CA GLN A 53 -7.05 -8.52 14.72
C GLN A 53 -7.05 -8.75 16.24
N ALA A 54 -8.21 -8.75 16.89
CA ALA A 54 -8.34 -9.08 18.30
C ALA A 54 -7.90 -10.52 18.61
N SER A 55 -8.16 -11.48 17.71
CA SER A 55 -7.75 -12.89 17.89
C SER A 55 -6.23 -13.08 17.95
N ARG A 56 -5.45 -12.10 17.49
CA ARG A 56 -3.99 -12.12 17.56
C ARG A 56 -3.45 -11.84 18.95
N GLY A 57 -4.28 -11.35 19.89
CA GLY A 57 -3.87 -11.09 21.27
C GLY A 57 -2.72 -10.10 21.39
N LEU A 58 -2.63 -9.11 20.50
CA LEU A 58 -1.54 -8.15 20.48
C LEU A 58 -1.61 -7.20 21.67
N VAL A 59 -0.43 -6.87 22.21
CA VAL A 59 -0.25 -5.80 23.19
C VAL A 59 0.44 -4.62 22.50
N TYR A 60 -0.17 -3.45 22.59
CA TYR A 60 0.36 -2.22 22.03
C TYR A 60 1.03 -1.40 23.13
N ARG A 61 2.31 -1.07 22.93
CA ARG A 61 3.06 -0.19 23.81
C ARG A 61 3.02 1.23 23.27
N TYR A 62 2.63 2.19 24.09
CA TYR A 62 2.61 3.60 23.72
C TYR A 62 3.69 4.37 24.48
N GLU A 63 4.60 5.00 23.75
CA GLU A 63 5.62 5.90 24.29
C GLU A 63 5.02 7.30 24.48
N VAL A 64 5.04 7.76 25.72
CA VAL A 64 4.67 9.11 26.12
C VAL A 64 5.90 10.02 25.95
N VAL A 65 5.68 11.14 25.28
CA VAL A 65 6.73 12.10 24.91
C VAL A 65 6.28 13.51 25.27
N PRO A 66 7.17 14.52 25.36
CA PRO A 66 6.83 15.86 25.83
C PRO A 66 5.54 16.49 25.27
N PRO A 67 5.21 16.40 23.97
CA PRO A 67 3.95 16.96 23.44
C PRO A 67 2.71 16.09 23.72
N SER A 68 2.81 15.00 24.48
CA SER A 68 1.67 14.11 24.76
C SER A 68 0.85 14.59 25.94
N CYS A 69 -0.47 14.45 25.89
CA CYS A 69 -1.38 14.72 27.01
C CYS A 69 -2.32 13.54 27.29
N LEU A 70 -3.20 13.70 28.30
CA LEU A 70 -4.18 12.67 28.66
C LEU A 70 -5.16 12.34 27.53
N VAL A 71 -5.45 13.29 26.63
CA VAL A 71 -6.27 13.02 25.43
C VAL A 71 -5.56 12.02 24.51
N ASP A 72 -4.25 12.18 24.28
CA ASP A 72 -3.46 11.24 23.47
C ASP A 72 -3.41 9.85 24.12
N MET A 73 -3.44 9.81 25.44
CA MET A 73 -3.39 8.57 26.22
C MET A 73 -4.76 7.89 26.36
N ASP A 74 -5.84 8.52 25.88
CA ASP A 74 -7.22 8.09 26.10
C ASP A 74 -7.55 7.98 27.61
N GLU A 75 -7.17 9.02 28.36
CA GLU A 75 -7.42 9.20 29.80
C GLU A 75 -8.19 10.51 30.10
N GLU A 76 -8.45 11.32 29.08
CA GLU A 76 -9.25 12.54 29.16
C GLU A 76 -10.13 12.67 27.90
N PRO A 77 -11.39 13.14 28.02
CA PRO A 77 -12.20 13.47 26.86
C PRO A 77 -11.49 14.49 25.94
N PRO A 78 -11.68 14.40 24.61
CA PRO A 78 -11.10 15.37 23.69
C PRO A 78 -11.62 16.78 23.96
N SER A 79 -10.77 17.77 23.70
CA SER A 79 -11.21 19.16 23.53
C SER A 79 -12.05 19.31 22.25
N PRO A 80 -12.78 20.43 22.08
CA PRO A 80 -13.37 20.79 20.80
C PRO A 80 -12.35 20.80 19.65
N LEU A 81 -12.85 20.66 18.42
CA LEU A 81 -12.07 20.68 17.19
C LEU A 81 -11.20 21.94 17.11
N ASN A 82 -9.93 21.77 16.74
CA ASN A 82 -8.99 22.87 16.57
C ASN A 82 -9.49 23.88 15.50
N PRO A 83 -9.72 25.16 15.86
CA PRO A 83 -10.29 26.15 14.95
C PRO A 83 -9.35 26.51 13.80
N ASP A 84 -8.03 26.50 14.01
CA ASP A 84 -7.06 26.81 12.95
C ASP A 84 -7.00 25.69 11.91
N ALA A 85 -7.18 24.44 12.35
CA ALA A 85 -7.28 23.28 11.47
C ALA A 85 -8.57 23.34 10.63
N LEU A 86 -9.70 23.68 11.27
CA LEU A 86 -10.98 23.87 10.59
C LEU A 86 -10.92 25.01 9.56
N ASP A 87 -10.38 26.17 9.95
CA ASP A 87 -10.22 27.33 9.06
C ASP A 87 -9.37 26.99 7.83
N THR A 88 -8.32 26.18 8.01
CA THR A 88 -7.50 25.70 6.90
C THR A 88 -8.28 24.76 5.98
N ALA A 89 -9.10 23.86 6.53
CA ALA A 89 -9.93 22.94 5.73
C ALA A 89 -11.04 23.68 4.97
N LEU A 90 -11.68 24.68 5.60
CA LEU A 90 -12.67 25.55 4.95
C LEU A 90 -12.04 26.42 3.85
N THR A 91 -10.83 26.94 4.09
CA THR A 91 -10.06 27.66 3.06
C THR A 91 -9.81 26.75 1.85
N MET A 92 -9.40 25.50 2.09
CA MET A 92 -9.23 24.53 1.00
C MET A 92 -10.53 24.18 0.28
N ALA A 93 -11.66 24.12 1.00
CA ALA A 93 -12.97 23.92 0.38
C ALA A 93 -13.31 25.06 -0.59
N LEU A 94 -13.10 26.31 -0.19
CA LEU A 94 -13.33 27.47 -1.05
C LEU A 94 -12.38 27.52 -2.25
N LEU A 95 -11.09 27.19 -2.06
CA LEU A 95 -10.10 27.13 -3.14
C LEU A 95 -10.44 26.07 -4.20
N LEU A 96 -11.15 25.01 -3.82
CA LEU A 96 -11.55 23.90 -4.67
C LEU A 96 -13.02 23.99 -5.10
N ASP A 97 -13.66 25.15 -4.92
CA ASP A 97 -15.09 25.38 -5.19
C ASP A 97 -16.01 24.27 -4.62
N ALA A 98 -15.63 23.71 -3.47
CA ALA A 98 -16.39 22.70 -2.76
C ALA A 98 -17.41 23.38 -1.84
N THR A 99 -18.53 22.72 -1.58
CA THR A 99 -19.59 23.22 -0.71
C THR A 99 -19.33 22.74 0.73
N PRO A 100 -19.01 23.65 1.68
CA PRO A 100 -18.89 23.28 3.09
C PRO A 100 -20.21 22.74 3.65
N VAL A 101 -20.13 21.86 4.63
CA VAL A 101 -21.31 21.38 5.37
C VAL A 101 -21.81 22.46 6.32
N ASP A 102 -23.12 22.49 6.57
CA ASP A 102 -23.74 23.44 7.51
C ASP A 102 -23.32 23.15 8.97
N GLU A 103 -23.13 21.88 9.31
CA GLU A 103 -22.71 21.43 10.63
C GLU A 103 -21.65 20.33 10.53
N VAL A 104 -20.53 20.53 11.23
CA VAL A 104 -19.42 19.57 11.26
C VAL A 104 -19.65 18.57 12.38
N VAL A 105 -19.81 17.30 12.02
CA VAL A 105 -19.98 16.19 12.97
C VAL A 105 -18.74 15.32 13.01
N VAL A 106 -18.14 15.18 14.19
CA VAL A 106 -16.96 14.31 14.40
C VAL A 106 -17.41 12.86 14.55
N MET A 107 -16.94 12.02 13.64
CA MET A 107 -17.20 10.59 13.58
C MET A 107 -16.01 9.81 14.18
N ARG A 108 -16.24 8.52 14.45
CA ARG A 108 -15.23 7.58 14.96
C ARG A 108 -15.03 6.44 13.98
N LYS A 109 -14.00 6.53 13.13
CA LYS A 109 -13.62 5.49 12.18
C LYS A 109 -12.81 4.42 12.92
N ILE A 110 -13.31 3.20 13.01
CA ILE A 110 -12.68 2.12 13.77
C ILE A 110 -11.28 1.79 13.20
N VAL A 111 -10.27 1.76 14.06
CA VAL A 111 -8.87 1.46 13.73
C VAL A 111 -8.32 0.46 14.73
N VAL A 112 -8.05 -0.77 14.28
CA VAL A 112 -7.74 -1.91 15.17
C VAL A 112 -6.27 -2.29 15.20
N ASP A 113 -5.43 -1.63 14.41
CA ASP A 113 -3.99 -1.94 14.30
C ASP A 113 -3.15 -1.42 15.49
N GLY A 114 -3.77 -0.72 16.43
CA GLY A 114 -3.13 -0.14 17.61
C GLY A 114 -2.52 1.23 17.37
N SER A 115 -2.62 1.79 16.17
CA SER A 115 -2.01 3.08 15.84
C SER A 115 -2.70 4.28 16.50
N THR A 116 -3.93 4.10 17.00
CA THR A 116 -4.62 5.05 17.89
C THR A 116 -4.88 4.39 19.24
N THR A 117 -4.79 5.17 20.32
CA THR A 117 -4.98 4.70 21.72
C THR A 117 -6.44 4.39 22.04
N THR A 118 -7.36 5.07 21.35
CA THR A 118 -8.82 4.95 21.47
C THR A 118 -9.42 3.77 20.71
N GLY A 119 -8.66 3.14 19.80
CA GLY A 119 -9.18 2.13 18.87
C GLY A 119 -10.06 2.67 17.73
N PHE A 120 -10.10 3.99 17.58
CA PHE A 120 -10.71 4.67 16.44
C PHE A 120 -9.92 5.94 16.09
N GLN A 121 -10.11 6.44 14.88
CA GLN A 121 -9.64 7.74 14.42
C GLN A 121 -10.84 8.69 14.43
N ARG A 122 -10.67 9.89 14.99
CA ARG A 122 -11.69 10.94 14.86
C ARG A 122 -11.53 11.60 13.49
N THR A 123 -12.63 11.62 12.74
CA THR A 123 -12.70 12.16 11.38
C THR A 123 -13.98 12.98 11.23
N ALA A 124 -13.92 14.11 10.54
CA ALA A 124 -15.08 14.96 10.28
C ALA A 124 -15.14 15.35 8.80
N LEU A 125 -16.33 15.26 8.21
CA LEU A 125 -16.58 15.77 6.86
C LEU A 125 -16.70 17.29 6.91
N ILE A 126 -15.94 18.00 6.07
CA ILE A 126 -15.90 19.47 6.04
C ILE A 126 -16.61 20.02 4.81
N ALA A 127 -16.39 19.41 3.64
CA ALA A 127 -17.01 19.87 2.40
C ALA A 127 -17.19 18.72 1.41
N THR A 128 -18.13 18.89 0.48
CA THR A 128 -18.40 17.95 -0.62
C THR A 128 -18.65 18.70 -1.92
N GLY A 129 -18.54 18.01 -3.05
CA GLY A 129 -18.99 18.53 -4.34
C GLY A 129 -18.24 19.79 -4.78
N GLY A 130 -16.93 19.64 -5.03
CA GLY A 130 -16.08 20.69 -5.59
C GLY A 130 -15.46 20.28 -6.92
N HIS A 131 -14.56 21.12 -7.42
CA HIS A 131 -13.82 20.79 -8.62
C HIS A 131 -12.50 21.57 -8.74
N LEU A 132 -11.61 21.00 -9.54
CA LEU A 132 -10.36 21.60 -9.92
C LEU A 132 -10.31 21.76 -11.45
N GLU A 133 -9.90 22.93 -11.94
CA GLU A 133 -9.73 23.17 -13.37
C GLU A 133 -8.25 23.27 -13.73
N ILE A 134 -7.78 22.38 -14.61
CA ILE A 134 -6.42 22.40 -15.13
C ILE A 134 -6.51 22.43 -16.65
N ARG A 135 -5.97 23.49 -17.26
CA ARG A 135 -5.95 23.68 -18.74
C ARG A 135 -7.33 23.51 -19.39
N GLY A 136 -8.38 24.01 -18.74
CA GLY A 136 -9.76 23.95 -19.24
C GLY A 136 -10.45 22.59 -19.08
N ARG A 137 -9.79 21.61 -18.43
CA ARG A 137 -10.40 20.35 -18.03
C ARG A 137 -10.74 20.38 -16.55
N ARG A 138 -11.95 19.91 -16.21
CA ARG A 138 -12.47 19.84 -14.85
C ARG A 138 -12.26 18.45 -14.25
N TYR A 139 -11.85 18.41 -12.99
CA TYR A 139 -11.72 17.20 -12.17
C TYR A 139 -12.55 17.38 -10.90
N GLY A 140 -13.48 16.47 -10.62
CA GLY A 140 -14.32 16.57 -9.43
C GLY A 140 -13.54 16.36 -8.13
N ILE A 141 -13.96 17.05 -7.07
CA ILE A 141 -13.58 16.79 -5.68
C ILE A 141 -14.80 16.21 -4.98
N GLU A 142 -14.71 14.96 -4.53
CA GLU A 142 -15.82 14.25 -3.89
C GLU A 142 -16.01 14.72 -2.46
N SER A 143 -14.91 14.78 -1.69
CA SER A 143 -14.94 15.14 -0.27
C SER A 143 -13.66 15.78 0.20
N ILE A 144 -13.83 16.63 1.21
CA ILE A 144 -12.74 17.17 2.05
C ILE A 144 -13.06 16.82 3.49
N CYS A 145 -12.17 16.10 4.16
CA CYS A 145 -12.30 15.68 5.54
C CYS A 145 -11.16 16.24 6.39
N LEU A 146 -11.40 16.38 7.69
CA LEU A 146 -10.40 16.69 8.70
C LEU A 146 -10.33 15.55 9.71
N GLU A 147 -9.15 15.00 9.94
CA GLU A 147 -8.97 13.83 10.81
C GLU A 147 -7.67 13.85 11.60
N GLU A 148 -7.57 12.98 12.60
CA GLU A 148 -6.35 12.78 13.39
C GLU A 148 -5.32 11.92 12.63
N ASP A 149 -4.05 12.30 12.62
CA ASP A 149 -2.99 11.35 12.24
C ASP A 149 -2.78 10.30 13.33
N ALA A 150 -2.23 9.16 12.91
CA ALA A 150 -1.96 8.02 13.77
C ALA A 150 -0.61 8.14 14.49
N GLY A 151 -0.47 7.42 15.60
CA GLY A 151 0.80 7.29 16.32
C GLY A 151 1.94 6.82 15.41
N ARG A 152 3.17 7.24 15.73
CA ARG A 152 4.34 6.91 14.92
C ARG A 152 4.85 5.53 15.32
N LYS A 153 4.87 4.57 14.39
CA LYS A 153 5.34 3.21 14.66
C LYS A 153 6.86 3.21 14.87
N ILE A 154 7.31 2.75 16.03
CA ILE A 154 8.73 2.72 16.42
C ILE A 154 9.32 1.33 16.26
N ALA A 155 8.59 0.30 16.67
CA ALA A 155 9.06 -1.08 16.60
C ALA A 155 7.88 -2.05 16.45
N GLU A 156 8.14 -3.20 15.82
CA GLU A 156 7.22 -4.34 15.76
C GLU A 156 7.95 -5.59 16.22
N ARG A 157 7.36 -6.33 17.15
CA ARG A 157 7.90 -7.57 17.70
C ARG A 157 6.80 -8.64 17.70
N PRO A 158 7.14 -9.94 17.77
CA PRO A 158 6.14 -10.97 18.00
C PRO A 158 5.29 -10.64 19.24
N GLY A 159 3.97 -10.55 19.05
CA GLY A 159 3.03 -10.24 20.13
C GLY A 159 2.71 -8.76 20.35
N GLY A 160 3.32 -7.82 19.61
CA GLY A 160 3.00 -6.40 19.83
C GLY A 160 3.69 -5.38 18.95
N VAL A 161 3.20 -4.14 19.01
CA VAL A 161 3.74 -2.99 18.28
C VAL A 161 3.95 -1.85 19.27
N THR A 162 5.07 -1.13 19.12
CA THR A 162 5.37 0.08 19.87
C THR A 162 5.07 1.30 19.01
N TYR A 163 4.21 2.17 19.51
CA TYR A 163 3.86 3.45 18.91
C TYR A 163 4.31 4.60 19.80
N ARG A 164 4.67 5.72 19.20
CA ARG A 164 4.94 6.98 19.88
C ARG A 164 3.79 7.96 19.65
N LEU A 165 3.42 8.67 20.71
CA LEU A 165 2.24 9.54 20.74
C LEU A 165 2.49 10.97 20.22
N ASP A 166 3.72 11.31 19.83
CA ASP A 166 4.06 12.61 19.24
C ASP A 166 3.19 12.95 18.02
N ARG A 167 3.00 11.96 17.14
CA ARG A 167 2.26 12.13 15.89
C ARG A 167 0.75 11.99 16.04
N LEU A 168 0.29 11.24 17.04
CA LEU A 168 -1.13 11.00 17.27
C LEU A 168 -1.87 12.34 17.45
N GLY A 169 -2.97 12.53 16.73
CA GLY A 169 -3.80 13.73 16.86
C GLY A 169 -3.31 14.95 16.09
N ILE A 170 -2.20 14.88 15.34
CA ILE A 170 -1.85 15.95 14.38
C ILE A 170 -2.98 16.05 13.33
N PRO A 171 -3.48 17.25 13.01
CA PRO A 171 -4.55 17.38 12.02
C PRO A 171 -4.08 16.96 10.62
N LEU A 172 -4.88 16.13 9.96
CA LEU A 172 -4.78 15.77 8.55
C LEU A 172 -5.98 16.31 7.81
N ILE A 173 -5.74 17.07 6.74
CA ILE A 173 -6.75 17.29 5.72
C ILE A 173 -6.67 16.14 4.70
N GLU A 174 -7.79 15.50 4.44
CA GLU A 174 -7.97 14.48 3.41
C GLU A 174 -8.79 15.09 2.26
N ILE A 175 -8.29 15.00 1.03
CA ILE A 175 -8.97 15.47 -0.18
C ILE A 175 -9.10 14.29 -1.14
N ALA A 176 -10.33 13.89 -1.43
CA ALA A 176 -10.63 12.81 -2.36
C ALA A 176 -11.16 13.37 -3.69
N THR A 177 -10.54 12.95 -4.80
CA THR A 177 -10.98 13.35 -6.15
C THR A 177 -11.96 12.33 -6.72
N ALA A 178 -12.86 12.80 -7.59
CA ALA A 178 -13.66 11.94 -8.44
C ALA A 178 -12.77 11.12 -9.40
N PRO A 179 -13.26 9.98 -9.94
CA PRO A 179 -12.50 9.16 -10.87
C PRO A 179 -12.46 9.75 -12.30
N ASP A 180 -12.12 11.03 -12.44
CA ASP A 180 -12.14 11.78 -13.71
C ASP A 180 -10.80 11.77 -14.44
N ILE A 181 -9.72 11.36 -13.77
CA ILE A 181 -8.38 11.30 -14.32
C ILE A 181 -8.30 10.16 -15.34
N THR A 182 -7.79 10.46 -16.55
CA THR A 182 -7.78 9.49 -17.67
C THR A 182 -6.43 8.96 -18.06
N ASP A 183 -5.34 9.58 -17.60
CA ASP A 183 -3.97 9.11 -17.81
C ASP A 183 -3.03 9.49 -16.65
N GLY A 184 -1.78 9.03 -16.72
CA GLY A 184 -0.78 9.27 -15.68
C GLY A 184 -0.27 10.72 -15.63
N VAL A 185 -0.32 11.46 -16.75
CA VAL A 185 0.10 12.87 -16.77
C VAL A 185 -0.91 13.70 -16.00
N GLU A 186 -2.20 13.51 -16.27
CA GLU A 186 -3.29 14.15 -15.53
C GLU A 186 -3.25 13.81 -14.04
N ALA A 187 -2.94 12.55 -13.69
CA ALA A 187 -2.80 12.15 -12.28
C ALA A 187 -1.71 12.97 -11.56
N ARG A 188 -0.57 13.18 -12.21
CA ARG A 188 0.50 14.02 -11.65
C ARG A 188 0.07 15.49 -11.57
N GLU A 189 -0.52 16.04 -12.62
CA GLU A 189 -0.91 17.45 -12.68
C GLU A 189 -1.98 17.79 -11.63
N VAL A 190 -2.97 16.92 -11.43
CA VAL A 190 -4.00 17.08 -10.38
C VAL A 190 -3.37 17.06 -8.99
N ALA A 191 -2.48 16.10 -8.72
CA ALA A 191 -1.74 16.05 -7.46
C ALA A 191 -0.86 17.30 -7.24
N GLU A 192 -0.18 17.79 -8.29
CA GLU A 192 0.68 18.97 -8.25
C GLU A 192 -0.11 20.22 -7.86
N GLU A 193 -1.28 20.39 -8.48
CA GLU A 193 -2.12 21.55 -8.28
C GLU A 193 -2.78 21.52 -6.89
N ILE A 194 -3.34 20.38 -6.45
CA ILE A 194 -3.86 20.25 -5.08
C ILE A 194 -2.75 20.51 -4.06
N GLY A 195 -1.56 19.94 -4.26
CA GLY A 195 -0.40 20.20 -3.42
C GLY A 195 0.04 21.66 -3.44
N SER A 196 -0.12 22.36 -4.56
CA SER A 196 0.16 23.80 -4.70
C SER A 196 -0.81 24.63 -3.87
N LEU A 197 -2.12 24.36 -3.98
CA LEU A 197 -3.18 25.02 -3.22
C LEU A 197 -3.00 24.78 -1.70
N LEU A 198 -2.71 23.55 -1.30
CA LEU A 198 -2.37 23.20 0.08
C LEU A 198 -1.19 24.05 0.59
N ARG A 199 -0.14 24.20 -0.21
CA ARG A 199 1.01 25.06 0.15
C ARG A 199 0.65 26.54 0.20
N ALA A 200 -0.25 27.01 -0.64
CA ALA A 200 -0.71 28.39 -0.69
C ALA A 200 -1.45 28.80 0.60
N THR A 201 -2.06 27.85 1.31
CA THR A 201 -2.65 28.13 2.64
C THR A 201 -1.62 28.63 3.66
N GLY A 202 -0.33 28.32 3.49
CA GLY A 202 0.73 28.62 4.45
C GLY A 202 0.65 27.83 5.77
N ARG A 203 -0.31 26.91 5.90
CA ARG A 203 -0.63 26.19 7.15
C ARG A 203 -0.46 24.69 7.04
N VAL A 204 0.37 24.22 6.12
CA VAL A 204 0.68 22.80 5.93
C VAL A 204 2.10 22.48 6.37
N ARG A 205 2.29 21.31 6.98
CA ARG A 205 3.63 20.82 7.31
C ARG A 205 4.39 20.46 6.05
N ARG A 206 5.71 20.62 6.12
CA ARG A 206 6.65 20.30 5.06
C ARG A 206 7.67 19.29 5.56
N GLY A 207 8.14 18.43 4.67
CA GLY A 207 9.13 17.41 4.98
C GLY A 207 8.67 16.03 4.56
N ILE A 208 9.54 15.04 4.78
CA ILE A 208 9.23 13.65 4.45
C ILE A 208 8.13 13.15 5.40
N GLY A 209 7.10 12.52 4.83
CA GLY A 209 6.02 11.89 5.60
C GLY A 209 4.92 12.84 6.07
N THR A 210 4.94 14.12 5.69
CA THR A 210 3.86 15.07 6.00
C THR A 210 2.70 15.02 5.01
N ILE A 211 2.92 14.44 3.83
CA ILE A 211 1.92 14.20 2.80
C ILE A 211 1.91 12.71 2.41
N ARG A 212 0.72 12.16 2.19
CA ARG A 212 0.50 10.80 1.67
C ARG A 212 -0.53 10.86 0.56
N GLU A 213 -0.23 10.22 -0.55
CA GLU A 213 -1.11 10.20 -1.71
C GLU A 213 -1.42 8.75 -2.07
N ASP A 214 -2.70 8.39 -2.03
CA ASP A 214 -3.20 7.08 -2.45
C ASP A 214 -3.80 7.22 -3.86
N LEU A 215 -3.31 6.43 -4.80
CA LEU A 215 -3.70 6.48 -6.21
C LEU A 215 -4.60 5.29 -6.55
N ASN A 216 -5.84 5.57 -6.95
CA ASN A 216 -6.81 4.58 -7.38
C ASN A 216 -6.79 4.46 -8.90
N VAL A 217 -6.52 3.28 -9.46
CA VAL A 217 -6.42 3.04 -10.91
C VAL A 217 -7.32 1.89 -11.36
N SER A 218 -8.00 2.08 -12.48
CA SER A 218 -8.76 1.04 -13.17
C SER A 218 -8.67 1.18 -14.69
N ILE A 219 -8.84 0.05 -15.38
CA ILE A 219 -9.00 -0.01 -16.84
C ILE A 219 -10.25 -0.83 -17.19
N GLU A 220 -10.74 -0.67 -18.41
CA GLU A 220 -11.88 -1.44 -18.91
C GLU A 220 -11.60 -2.95 -18.84
N GLY A 221 -12.56 -3.71 -18.32
CA GLY A 221 -12.42 -5.15 -18.08
C GLY A 221 -11.48 -5.54 -16.93
N GLY A 222 -10.80 -4.57 -16.31
CA GLY A 222 -9.93 -4.68 -15.14
C GLY A 222 -10.66 -4.55 -13.81
N ARG A 223 -9.93 -4.21 -12.75
CA ARG A 223 -10.49 -3.93 -11.42
C ARG A 223 -9.87 -2.64 -10.86
N ARG A 224 -10.60 -1.94 -9.98
CA ARG A 224 -10.03 -0.84 -9.21
C ARG A 224 -8.93 -1.37 -8.29
N ILE A 225 -7.74 -0.80 -8.41
CA ILE A 225 -6.57 -1.11 -7.61
C ILE A 225 -6.10 0.19 -6.97
N GLU A 226 -5.88 0.13 -5.66
CA GLU A 226 -5.38 1.24 -4.86
C GLU A 226 -3.88 1.05 -4.63
N ILE A 227 -3.10 2.07 -4.97
CA ILE A 227 -1.67 2.15 -4.74
C ILE A 227 -1.47 3.11 -3.58
N LYS A 228 -1.24 2.57 -2.39
CA LYS A 228 -1.10 3.36 -1.16
C LYS A 228 0.28 3.95 -0.97
N GLY A 229 0.34 5.15 -0.39
CA GLY A 229 1.56 5.76 0.14
C GLY A 229 2.55 6.22 -0.92
N VAL A 230 2.06 6.81 -2.02
CA VAL A 230 2.93 7.48 -2.98
C VAL A 230 3.47 8.75 -2.33
N GLN A 231 4.75 8.75 -1.94
CA GLN A 231 5.38 9.87 -1.25
C GLN A 231 6.00 10.90 -2.20
N GLU A 232 6.44 10.45 -3.36
CA GLU A 232 7.08 11.30 -4.35
C GLU A 232 6.09 11.55 -5.49
N LEU A 233 5.57 12.77 -5.54
CA LEU A 233 4.60 13.20 -6.52
C LEU A 233 5.02 12.91 -7.99
N ARG A 234 6.31 13.04 -8.30
CA ARG A 234 6.85 12.71 -9.64
C ARG A 234 6.63 11.24 -10.06
N ARG A 235 6.39 10.35 -9.11
CA ARG A 235 6.18 8.91 -9.33
C ARG A 235 4.72 8.55 -9.57
N ILE A 236 3.78 9.46 -9.33
CA ILE A 236 2.34 9.21 -9.55
C ILE A 236 2.09 8.79 -11.00
N GLN A 237 2.64 9.53 -11.97
CA GLN A 237 2.53 9.20 -13.39
C GLN A 237 3.07 7.80 -13.67
N GLU A 238 4.29 7.50 -13.22
CA GLU A 238 4.94 6.21 -13.45
C GLU A 238 4.11 5.06 -12.85
N PHE A 239 3.57 5.24 -11.64
CA PHE A 239 2.77 4.22 -10.97
C PHE A 239 1.43 3.98 -11.66
N ALA A 240 0.76 5.06 -12.10
CA ALA A 240 -0.45 4.97 -12.91
C ALA A 240 -0.20 4.15 -14.19
N GLU A 241 0.83 4.50 -14.96
CA GLU A 241 1.16 3.86 -16.23
C GLU A 241 1.58 2.39 -16.04
N ARG A 242 2.40 2.10 -15.02
CA ARG A 242 2.80 0.71 -14.70
C ARG A 242 1.62 -0.13 -14.26
N GLU A 243 0.67 0.44 -13.54
CA GLU A 243 -0.53 -0.28 -13.11
C GLU A 243 -1.46 -0.59 -14.29
N VAL A 244 -1.64 0.36 -15.21
CA VAL A 244 -2.33 0.11 -16.49
C VAL A 244 -1.68 -1.06 -17.24
N GLN A 245 -0.36 -1.00 -17.46
CA GLN A 245 0.38 -2.07 -18.15
C GLN A 245 0.23 -3.42 -17.42
N ARG A 246 0.24 -3.41 -16.09
CA ARG A 246 0.06 -4.62 -15.28
C ARG A 246 -1.34 -5.20 -15.46
N GLN A 247 -2.39 -4.38 -15.46
CA GLN A 247 -3.76 -4.85 -15.66
C GLN A 247 -3.97 -5.37 -17.08
N GLU A 248 -3.52 -4.65 -18.11
CA GLU A 248 -3.59 -5.10 -19.51
C GLU A 248 -2.92 -6.45 -19.72
N PHE A 249 -1.72 -6.60 -19.15
CA PHE A 249 -1.00 -7.87 -19.17
C PHE A 249 -1.81 -9.01 -18.51
N LEU A 250 -2.44 -8.74 -17.36
CA LEU A 250 -3.25 -9.74 -16.66
C LEU A 250 -4.55 -10.08 -17.41
N LEU A 251 -5.16 -9.12 -18.10
CA LEU A 251 -6.31 -9.38 -18.96
C LEU A 251 -5.93 -10.24 -20.16
N GLY A 252 -4.82 -9.92 -20.83
CA GLY A 252 -4.27 -10.76 -21.91
C GLY A 252 -3.95 -12.19 -21.43
N LEU A 253 -3.37 -12.31 -20.23
CA LEU A 253 -3.11 -13.61 -19.60
C LEU A 253 -4.41 -14.35 -19.28
N ARG A 254 -5.42 -13.68 -18.74
CA ARG A 254 -6.75 -14.26 -18.46
C ARG A 254 -7.35 -14.86 -19.71
N GLU A 255 -7.36 -14.14 -20.82
CA GLU A 255 -7.92 -14.65 -22.07
C GLU A 255 -7.10 -15.81 -22.65
N ALA A 256 -5.76 -15.75 -22.55
CA ALA A 256 -4.91 -16.87 -22.96
C ALA A 256 -5.15 -18.15 -22.13
N LEU A 257 -5.39 -18.00 -20.82
CA LEU A 257 -5.70 -19.11 -19.92
C LEU A 257 -7.09 -19.68 -20.19
N ARG A 258 -8.10 -18.83 -20.45
CA ARG A 258 -9.45 -19.24 -20.83
C ARG A 258 -9.45 -20.07 -22.12
N ARG A 259 -8.74 -19.62 -23.16
CA ARG A 259 -8.59 -20.38 -24.43
C ARG A 259 -7.98 -21.76 -24.24
N ARG A 260 -7.21 -21.98 -23.17
CA ARG A 260 -6.56 -23.25 -22.84
C ARG A 260 -7.38 -24.10 -21.87
N SER A 261 -8.58 -23.66 -21.49
CA SER A 261 -9.38 -24.27 -20.42
C SER A 261 -8.57 -24.46 -19.12
N ALA A 262 -7.67 -23.51 -18.84
CA ALA A 262 -6.86 -23.55 -17.64
C ALA A 262 -7.75 -23.32 -16.42
N HIS A 263 -7.47 -24.04 -15.34
CA HIS A 263 -8.22 -23.94 -14.10
C HIS A 263 -7.28 -24.13 -12.90
N VAL A 264 -7.70 -23.59 -11.76
CA VAL A 264 -7.02 -23.83 -10.49
C VAL A 264 -7.63 -25.12 -9.91
N PRO A 265 -6.86 -26.21 -9.76
CA PRO A 265 -7.38 -27.43 -9.16
C PRO A 265 -7.61 -27.23 -7.66
N ALA A 266 -8.21 -28.23 -7.01
CA ALA A 266 -8.23 -28.31 -5.56
C ALA A 266 -6.80 -28.12 -4.99
N PRO A 267 -6.66 -27.55 -3.77
CA PRO A 267 -5.36 -27.25 -3.16
C PRO A 267 -4.62 -28.52 -2.67
N THR A 268 -4.69 -29.61 -3.44
CA THR A 268 -3.97 -30.85 -3.24
C THR A 268 -2.59 -30.72 -3.88
N TRP A 269 -1.55 -30.80 -3.06
CA TRP A 269 -0.16 -30.83 -3.52
C TRP A 269 0.38 -32.26 -3.46
N ARG A 270 1.46 -32.50 -4.20
CA ARG A 270 2.17 -33.79 -4.22
C ARG A 270 3.53 -33.62 -3.56
N ASP A 271 3.90 -34.54 -2.68
CA ASP A 271 5.27 -34.62 -2.20
C ASP A 271 6.20 -35.02 -3.36
N VAL A 272 7.19 -34.17 -3.63
CA VAL A 272 8.22 -34.38 -4.64
C VAL A 272 9.63 -34.26 -4.05
N SER A 273 9.77 -34.38 -2.73
CA SER A 273 11.05 -34.27 -2.01
C SER A 273 12.11 -35.21 -2.56
N ASP A 274 11.68 -36.42 -2.95
CA ASP A 274 12.53 -37.44 -3.55
C ASP A 274 13.26 -36.99 -4.82
N LEU A 275 12.71 -36.03 -5.58
CA LEU A 275 13.33 -35.46 -6.78
C LEU A 275 14.51 -34.53 -6.47
N PHE A 276 14.65 -34.10 -5.22
CA PHE A 276 15.64 -33.12 -4.79
C PHE A 276 16.64 -33.67 -3.78
N ARG A 277 16.64 -34.98 -3.51
CA ARG A 277 17.55 -35.62 -2.53
C ARG A 277 19.03 -35.45 -2.85
N ASP A 278 19.38 -35.30 -4.13
CA ASP A 278 20.77 -35.12 -4.57
C ASP A 278 21.17 -33.64 -4.71
N VAL A 279 20.27 -32.70 -4.41
CA VAL A 279 20.59 -31.27 -4.42
C VAL A 279 21.45 -30.93 -3.21
N THR A 280 22.68 -30.53 -3.46
CA THR A 280 23.70 -30.25 -2.44
C THR A 280 23.86 -28.77 -2.10
N ALA A 281 23.29 -27.87 -2.90
CA ALA A 281 23.43 -26.42 -2.73
C ALA A 281 22.13 -25.67 -3.02
N GLY A 282 21.99 -24.49 -2.41
CA GLY A 282 20.83 -23.60 -2.60
C GLY A 282 19.62 -23.94 -1.71
N PRO A 283 18.48 -23.26 -1.92
CA PRO A 283 17.32 -23.32 -1.01
C PRO A 283 16.73 -24.72 -0.80
N LEU A 284 16.91 -25.63 -1.77
CA LEU A 284 16.38 -27.00 -1.71
C LEU A 284 17.34 -28.01 -1.08
N ALA A 285 18.60 -27.63 -0.79
CA ALA A 285 19.54 -28.52 -0.10
C ALA A 285 19.07 -28.86 1.33
N ALA A 286 18.25 -27.99 1.94
CA ALA A 286 17.67 -28.19 3.26
C ALA A 286 16.77 -29.43 3.37
N VAL A 287 16.22 -29.92 2.25
CA VAL A 287 15.42 -31.16 2.20
C VAL A 287 16.18 -32.34 2.80
N ARG A 288 17.52 -32.37 2.64
CA ARG A 288 18.38 -33.43 3.18
C ARG A 288 18.68 -33.28 4.67
N THR A 289 18.74 -32.06 5.17
CA THR A 289 19.31 -31.76 6.50
C THR A 289 18.26 -31.46 7.56
N SER A 290 17.08 -30.98 7.19
CA SER A 290 16.05 -30.55 8.15
C SER A 290 14.73 -31.31 8.07
N GLY A 291 14.64 -32.38 7.25
CA GLY A 291 13.40 -33.14 7.05
C GLY A 291 12.29 -32.35 6.35
N ALA A 292 12.64 -31.26 5.65
CA ALA A 292 11.70 -30.43 4.92
C ALA A 292 11.08 -31.17 3.72
N VAL A 293 9.77 -30.98 3.51
CA VAL A 293 9.03 -31.56 2.38
C VAL A 293 8.89 -30.55 1.25
N VAL A 294 9.16 -30.98 0.01
CA VAL A 294 8.90 -30.18 -1.19
C VAL A 294 7.56 -30.56 -1.79
N GLY A 295 6.58 -29.66 -1.69
CA GLY A 295 5.27 -29.83 -2.32
C GLY A 295 5.20 -29.25 -3.72
N ALA A 296 4.62 -29.99 -4.67
CA ALA A 296 4.32 -29.52 -6.02
C ALA A 296 2.81 -29.45 -6.26
N LEU A 297 2.35 -28.32 -6.81
CA LEU A 297 0.98 -28.15 -7.32
C LEU A 297 1.03 -28.02 -8.84
N VAL A 298 0.35 -28.93 -9.53
CA VAL A 298 0.20 -28.84 -10.99
C VAL A 298 -0.91 -27.85 -11.30
N LEU A 299 -0.66 -26.92 -12.21
CA LEU A 299 -1.66 -25.96 -12.68
C LEU A 299 -2.02 -26.27 -14.15
N PRO A 300 -3.11 -27.02 -14.40
CA PRO A 300 -3.52 -27.39 -15.76
C PRO A 300 -3.75 -26.15 -16.65
N GLY A 301 -3.32 -26.23 -17.90
CA GLY A 301 -3.46 -25.15 -18.89
C GLY A 301 -2.54 -23.93 -18.68
N VAL A 302 -1.76 -23.88 -17.60
CA VAL A 302 -0.83 -22.77 -17.29
C VAL A 302 0.55 -22.95 -17.96
N ARG A 303 0.84 -24.11 -18.54
CA ARG A 303 2.13 -24.41 -19.20
C ARG A 303 2.38 -23.47 -20.39
N ARG A 304 3.60 -22.89 -20.47
CA ARG A 304 4.08 -22.07 -21.61
C ARG A 304 3.08 -20.99 -22.08
N ALA A 305 2.54 -20.17 -21.18
CA ALA A 305 2.09 -18.86 -21.63
C ALA A 305 3.36 -18.00 -21.83
N PRO A 306 3.69 -17.51 -23.04
CA PRO A 306 4.84 -16.64 -23.25
C PRO A 306 4.82 -15.44 -22.29
N ALA A 307 3.61 -14.97 -21.94
CA ALA A 307 3.35 -13.96 -20.92
C ALA A 307 3.93 -14.31 -19.52
N LEU A 308 3.98 -15.58 -19.11
CA LEU A 308 4.47 -16.01 -17.79
C LEU A 308 6.00 -16.12 -17.69
N ALA A 309 6.72 -16.02 -18.81
CA ALA A 309 8.18 -15.99 -18.85
C ALA A 309 8.66 -14.60 -18.38
N GLY A 310 8.93 -14.46 -17.08
CA GLY A 310 9.64 -13.32 -16.49
C GLY A 310 8.81 -12.29 -15.72
N ARG A 311 7.48 -12.16 -15.92
CA ARG A 311 6.71 -11.02 -15.36
C ARG A 311 5.63 -11.36 -14.31
N ALA A 312 4.94 -12.49 -14.42
CA ALA A 312 3.86 -12.84 -13.48
C ALA A 312 4.32 -13.42 -12.14
N GLY A 313 5.63 -13.68 -11.96
CA GLY A 313 6.17 -14.25 -10.73
C GLY A 313 5.99 -13.36 -9.50
N GLY A 314 6.05 -12.04 -9.68
CA GLY A 314 5.83 -11.08 -8.59
C GLY A 314 4.39 -11.07 -8.06
N ALA A 315 3.39 -11.23 -8.93
CA ALA A 315 1.98 -11.26 -8.54
C ALA A 315 1.54 -12.57 -7.86
N ALA A 316 2.33 -13.65 -8.00
CA ALA A 316 2.13 -14.93 -7.32
C ALA A 316 2.93 -15.04 -5.99
N GLY A 317 3.72 -14.01 -5.65
CA GLY A 317 4.27 -13.78 -4.30
C GLY A 317 3.45 -12.72 -3.53
N PRO A 318 3.83 -12.44 -2.27
CA PRO A 318 3.27 -13.10 -1.10
C PRO A 318 1.76 -12.79 -0.94
N ARG A 319 0.89 -13.73 -1.35
CA ARG A 319 -0.51 -13.78 -0.88
C ARG A 319 -0.73 -14.81 0.23
N THR A 320 0.35 -15.38 0.76
CA THR A 320 0.36 -16.30 1.90
C THR A 320 0.83 -15.54 3.13
N GLY A 321 -0.02 -14.65 3.66
CA GLY A 321 0.18 -13.97 4.94
C GLY A 321 -0.32 -14.77 6.15
N GLY A 322 -0.54 -16.07 6.00
CA GLY A 322 -0.74 -17.03 7.09
C GLY A 322 0.56 -17.80 7.36
N PRO A 323 0.70 -18.46 8.52
CA PRO A 323 1.92 -19.18 8.87
C PRO A 323 2.11 -20.35 7.89
N GLY A 324 3.01 -20.20 6.92
CA GLY A 324 3.32 -21.20 5.90
C GLY A 324 4.75 -20.99 5.38
N PRO A 325 5.49 -22.07 5.06
CA PRO A 325 6.93 -22.02 4.88
C PRO A 325 7.32 -21.28 3.59
N GLY A 326 8.48 -20.63 3.65
CA GLY A 326 8.96 -19.70 2.63
C GLY A 326 9.37 -20.32 1.30
N GLY A 327 9.58 -19.43 0.32
CA GLY A 327 10.32 -19.66 -0.93
C GLY A 327 9.63 -20.54 -1.97
N ARG A 328 9.26 -19.95 -3.13
CA ARG A 328 8.79 -20.69 -4.32
C ARG A 328 9.90 -20.74 -5.38
N SER A 329 10.21 -21.92 -5.90
CA SER A 329 11.08 -22.10 -7.08
C SER A 329 10.32 -22.79 -8.23
N ARG A 330 10.74 -22.51 -9.48
CA ARG A 330 10.14 -23.08 -10.71
C ARG A 330 11.10 -24.11 -11.31
N GLY A 331 10.60 -25.24 -11.78
CA GLY A 331 11.39 -26.26 -12.48
C GLY A 331 11.74 -25.85 -13.92
N PRO A 332 12.92 -26.24 -14.45
CA PRO A 332 13.30 -26.00 -15.84
C PRO A 332 12.55 -26.90 -16.83
N ALA A 333 12.57 -26.52 -18.11
CA ALA A 333 12.00 -27.30 -19.20
C ALA A 333 12.61 -28.72 -19.28
N PRO A 334 11.85 -29.77 -19.64
CA PRO A 334 12.42 -31.11 -19.75
C PRO A 334 13.46 -31.14 -20.88
N LEU A 335 14.68 -31.49 -20.51
CA LEU A 335 15.73 -31.94 -21.42
C LEU A 335 15.22 -33.18 -22.16
N GLY A 336 15.13 -33.09 -23.48
CA GLY A 336 14.63 -34.20 -24.29
C GLY A 336 14.73 -33.89 -25.77
N ARG A 337 15.92 -34.11 -26.34
CA ARG A 337 16.08 -34.66 -27.70
C ARG A 337 17.50 -35.18 -27.84
N THR A 338 17.61 -36.50 -27.79
CA THR A 338 18.67 -37.29 -28.39
C THR A 338 18.73 -36.98 -29.89
N ALA A 339 19.90 -36.56 -30.37
CA ALA A 339 20.32 -36.64 -31.76
C ALA A 339 21.80 -37.08 -31.68
N GLY A 340 22.19 -38.24 -32.17
CA GLY A 340 21.98 -38.70 -33.54
C GLY A 340 23.26 -38.40 -34.30
N SER A 341 24.09 -39.43 -34.46
CA SER A 341 25.38 -39.43 -35.14
C SER A 341 25.33 -38.89 -36.57
N ARG A 342 26.38 -38.13 -36.94
CA ARG A 342 26.98 -37.87 -38.28
C ARG A 342 28.09 -36.84 -37.99
N GLY A 343 29.38 -37.04 -38.25
CA GLY A 343 30.03 -37.68 -39.37
C GLY A 343 30.86 -36.61 -40.11
N GLY A 344 32.15 -36.48 -39.74
CA GLY A 344 33.26 -36.00 -40.59
C GLY A 344 33.28 -34.55 -41.11
N ARG A 345 34.31 -33.79 -40.70
CA ARG A 345 35.43 -33.29 -41.55
C ARG A 345 36.08 -32.03 -40.95
N SER A 346 37.35 -32.18 -40.58
CA SER A 346 38.39 -31.13 -40.66
C SER A 346 38.91 -31.09 -42.12
N PRO A 347 39.77 -30.18 -42.61
CA PRO A 347 40.45 -29.03 -41.96
C PRO A 347 40.42 -27.72 -42.80
N ARG A 348 40.93 -26.60 -42.25
CA ARG A 348 42.11 -25.87 -42.79
C ARG A 348 42.41 -24.55 -42.06
N ARG A 349 43.72 -24.34 -41.90
CA ARG A 349 44.44 -23.15 -41.41
C ARG A 349 44.53 -22.07 -42.49
N GLY A 350 44.69 -20.81 -42.08
CA GLY A 350 45.15 -19.71 -42.95
C GLY A 350 44.93 -18.32 -42.35
N ASP A 351 45.90 -17.85 -41.57
CA ASP A 351 46.16 -16.45 -41.12
C ASP A 351 46.54 -15.53 -42.33
N PRO A 352 46.89 -14.22 -42.21
CA PRO A 352 46.77 -13.22 -41.12
C PRO A 352 46.41 -11.77 -41.60
N ALA A 353 46.53 -10.77 -40.69
CA ALA A 353 46.81 -9.31 -40.87
C ALA A 353 45.65 -8.34 -40.46
N ARG A 354 45.69 -7.69 -39.27
CA ARG A 354 46.42 -6.45 -38.83
C ARG A 354 45.55 -5.15 -38.93
N PRO A 355 45.85 -4.06 -38.20
CA PRO A 355 45.24 -3.67 -36.91
C PRO A 355 44.39 -2.38 -36.98
N ARG A 356 43.72 -2.00 -35.89
CA ARG A 356 43.22 -0.61 -35.69
C ARG A 356 43.81 -0.01 -34.41
N PRO A 357 44.23 1.27 -34.43
CA PRO A 357 44.88 1.93 -33.30
C PRO A 357 43.87 2.46 -32.28
N HIS A 358 44.36 2.63 -31.06
CA HIS A 358 43.69 3.30 -29.95
C HIS A 358 43.53 4.81 -30.21
N GLY A 359 42.40 5.32 -29.73
CA GLY A 359 42.07 6.72 -29.49
C GLY A 359 40.84 6.75 -28.59
#